data_AF-A0A8T3SP19-F1
#
_entry.id   AF-A0A8T3SP19-F1
#
_cell.length_a   1.000
_cell.length_b   1.000
_cell.length_c   1.000
_cell.angle_alpha   90.00
_cell.angle_beta   90.00
_cell.angle_gamma   90.00
#
_symmetry.space_group_name_H-M   'P 1'
#
loop_
_entity.id
_entity.type
_entity.pdbx_description
1 polymer ?
#
loop_
_entity_poly.entity_id
_entity_poly.type
_entity_poly.pdbx_seq_one_letter_code
_entity_poly.pdbx_strand_id
1 'polypeptide(L)' 'MGLARTNLTLPEDLLAEIDELAGPRGRSRYVAEAVAQRVKRDKLGKAIRETAGILVGTPYHMNRDQVTAWVDELRSEETD' A
#
# COMPACT_ATOMS: atom_id res chain seq x y z
N MET A 1 -19.99 5.46 -4.56
CA MET A 1 -19.33 6.37 -3.59
C MET A 1 -19.52 7.80 -4.07
N GLY A 2 -19.87 8.72 -3.19
CA GLY A 2 -20.01 10.14 -3.54
C GLY A 2 -18.64 10.83 -3.65
N LEU A 3 -18.58 11.91 -4.44
CA LEU A 3 -17.42 12.80 -4.49
C LEU A 3 -17.57 13.90 -3.44
N ALA A 4 -16.56 14.09 -2.61
CA ALA A 4 -16.47 15.21 -1.67
C ALA A 4 -15.52 16.27 -2.23
N ARG A 5 -15.95 17.54 -2.26
CA ARG A 5 -15.08 18.66 -2.67
C ARG A 5 -14.21 19.05 -1.47
N THR A 6 -12.90 19.08 -1.69
CA THR A 6 -11.90 19.59 -0.74
C THR A 6 -10.97 20.54 -1.48
N ASN A 7 -10.64 21.68 -0.86
CA ASN A 7 -9.63 22.58 -1.39
C ASN A 7 -8.26 22.17 -0.86
N LEU A 8 -7.30 21.97 -1.78
CA LEU A 8 -5.93 21.59 -1.47
C LEU A 8 -4.99 22.64 -2.07
N THR A 9 -4.01 23.09 -1.30
CA THR A 9 -2.90 23.91 -1.80
C THR A 9 -1.74 22.99 -2.10
N LEU A 10 -1.20 23.08 -3.31
CA LEU A 10 -0.04 22.31 -3.77
C LEU A 10 1.02 23.29 -4.28
N PRO A 11 2.31 22.92 -4.21
CA PRO A 11 3.38 23.66 -4.89
C PRO A 11 3.09 23.82 -6.38
N GLU A 12 3.43 24.99 -6.95
CA GLU A 12 3.12 25.33 -8.35
C GLU A 12 3.86 24.44 -9.35
N ASP A 13 5.12 24.13 -9.06
CA ASP A 13 5.96 23.20 -9.82
C ASP A 13 5.33 21.80 -9.88
N LEU A 14 4.91 21.28 -8.73
CA LEU A 14 4.22 19.98 -8.67
C LEU A 14 2.91 19.99 -9.46
N LEU A 15 2.16 21.10 -9.41
CA LEU A 15 0.91 21.21 -10.15
C LEU A 15 1.16 21.21 -11.67
N ALA A 16 2.24 21.86 -12.12
CA ALA A 16 2.66 21.85 -13.52
C ALA A 16 3.08 20.45 -13.98
N GLU A 17 3.83 19.71 -13.17
CA GLU A 17 4.17 18.31 -13.47
C GLU A 17 2.92 17.43 -13.60
N ILE A 18 1.94 17.60 -12.70
CA ILE A 18 0.66 16.88 -12.78
C ILE A 18 -0.09 17.25 -14.06
N ASP A 19 -0.04 18.50 -14.50
CA ASP A 19 -0.66 18.92 -15.76
C ASP A 19 -0.04 18.28 -16.99
N GLU A 20 1.28 18.18 -17.04
CA GLU A 20 1.98 17.54 -18.14
C GLU A 20 1.59 16.06 -18.25
N LEU A 21 1.43 15.36 -17.12
CA LEU A 21 1.11 13.94 -17.07
C LEU A 21 -0.38 13.63 -17.24
N ALA A 22 -1.25 14.39 -16.56
CA ALA A 22 -2.68 14.09 -16.47
C ALA A 22 -3.54 14.94 -17.44
N GLY A 23 -2.97 16.01 -17.97
CA GLY A 23 -3.65 17.04 -18.73
C GLY A 23 -4.53 17.96 -17.86
N PRO A 24 -5.02 19.09 -18.42
CA PRO A 24 -5.71 20.14 -17.66
C PRO A 24 -6.97 19.70 -16.90
N ARG A 25 -7.61 18.62 -17.33
CA ARG A 25 -8.84 18.06 -16.73
C ARG A 25 -8.58 16.81 -15.88
N GLY A 26 -7.34 16.33 -15.82
CA GLY A 26 -6.97 15.08 -15.16
C GLY A 26 -6.51 15.22 -13.71
N ARG A 27 -6.24 16.46 -13.24
CA ARG A 27 -5.64 16.73 -11.91
C ARG A 27 -6.37 16.03 -10.76
N SER A 28 -7.70 16.19 -10.67
CA SER A 28 -8.48 15.62 -9.56
C SER A 28 -8.40 14.09 -9.54
N ARG A 29 -8.41 13.44 -10.70
CA ARG A 29 -8.24 11.98 -10.81
C ARG A 29 -6.83 11.57 -10.40
N TYR A 30 -5.82 12.26 -10.93
CA TYR A 30 -4.41 11.99 -10.62
C TYR A 30 -4.15 12.06 -9.10
N VAL A 31 -4.59 13.15 -8.46
CA VAL A 31 -4.44 13.35 -7.01
C VAL A 31 -5.22 12.29 -6.24
N ALA A 32 -6.46 11.98 -6.63
CA ALA A 32 -7.27 10.97 -5.94
C ALA A 32 -6.60 9.58 -5.98
N GLU A 33 -6.07 9.16 -7.13
CA GLU A 33 -5.38 7.89 -7.30
C GLU A 33 -4.09 7.83 -6.48
N ALA A 34 -3.26 8.88 -6.54
CA ALA A 34 -2.03 8.98 -5.78
C ALA A 34 -2.28 8.95 -4.26
N VAL A 35 -3.28 9.70 -3.78
CA VAL A 35 -3.66 9.72 -2.36
C VAL A 35 -4.24 8.37 -1.95
N ALA A 36 -5.08 7.73 -2.77
CA ALA A 36 -5.62 6.40 -2.46
C ALA A 36 -4.50 5.36 -2.32
N GLN A 37 -3.51 5.38 -3.22
CA GLN A 37 -2.34 4.51 -3.13
C GLN A 37 -1.55 4.78 -1.85
N ARG A 38 -1.29 6.05 -1.51
CA ARG A 38 -0.56 6.42 -0.29
C ARG A 38 -1.29 5.98 0.97
N VAL A 39 -2.59 6.25 1.07
CA VAL A 39 -3.43 5.82 2.20
C VAL A 39 -3.41 4.30 2.37
N LYS A 40 -3.46 3.53 1.29
CA LYS A 40 -3.35 2.06 1.36
C LYS A 40 -2.00 1.62 1.95
N ARG A 41 -0.89 2.22 1.51
CA ARG A 41 0.45 1.93 2.05
C ARG A 41 0.58 2.31 3.52
N ASP A 42 0.05 3.47 3.90
CA ASP A 42 0.11 3.95 5.27
C ASP A 42 -0.72 3.05 6.21
N LYS A 43 -1.90 2.60 5.77
CA LYS A 43 -2.71 1.62 6.51
C LYS A 43 -1.99 0.28 6.71
N LEU A 44 -1.37 -0.25 5.66
CA LEU A 44 -0.59 -1.47 5.75
C LEU A 44 0.59 -1.31 6.73
N GLY A 45 1.35 -0.22 6.59
CA GLY A 45 2.48 0.06 7.48
C GLY A 45 2.04 0.23 8.93
N LYS A 46 0.90 0.86 9.17
CA LYS A 46 0.29 0.96 10.50
C LYS A 46 -0.04 -0.43 11.06
N ALA A 47 -0.75 -1.26 10.29
CA ALA A 47 -1.10 -2.61 10.71
C ALA A 47 0.14 -3.45 11.08
N ILE A 48 1.18 -3.45 10.24
CA ILE A 48 2.43 -4.17 10.50
C ILE A 48 3.08 -3.73 11.82
N ARG A 49 3.11 -2.42 12.11
CA ARG A 49 3.67 -1.91 13.36
C ARG A 49 2.83 -2.29 14.57
N GLU A 50 1.50 -2.19 14.46
CA GLU A 50 0.57 -2.52 15.55
C GLU A 50 0.55 -4.01 15.87
N THR A 51 0.84 -4.87 14.89
CA THR A 51 0.89 -6.33 15.06
C THR A 51 2.31 -6.89 15.17
N ALA A 52 3.33 -6.04 15.32
CA ALA A 52 4.71 -6.46 15.44
C ALA A 52 4.86 -7.42 16.65
N GLY A 53 5.34 -8.63 16.39
CA GLY A 53 5.54 -9.65 17.42
C GLY A 53 4.27 -10.42 17.82
N ILE A 54 3.12 -10.23 17.15
CA ILE A 54 1.86 -10.93 17.49
C ILE A 54 1.97 -12.46 17.45
N LEU A 55 2.92 -12.99 16.69
CA LEU A 55 3.15 -14.43 16.59
C LEU A 55 4.12 -14.96 17.65
N VAL A 56 4.84 -14.10 18.40
CA VAL A 56 5.82 -14.55 19.40
C VAL A 56 5.13 -15.38 20.48
N GLY A 57 5.67 -16.57 20.75
CA GLY A 57 5.10 -17.51 21.71
C GLY A 57 3.93 -18.34 21.17
N THR A 58 3.53 -18.14 19.91
CA THR A 58 2.57 -19.02 19.22
C THR A 58 3.30 -20.13 18.46
N PRO A 59 2.63 -21.26 18.13
CA PRO A 59 3.18 -22.29 17.24
C PRO A 59 3.56 -21.77 15.84
N TYR A 60 3.05 -20.61 15.45
CA TYR A 60 3.33 -19.94 14.18
C TYR A 60 4.55 -19.00 14.26
N HIS A 61 5.22 -18.90 15.41
CA HIS A 61 6.48 -18.19 15.51
C HIS A 61 7.58 -18.98 14.80
N MET A 62 8.03 -18.47 13.66
CA MET A 62 9.07 -19.11 12.85
C MET A 62 10.29 -18.21 12.72
N ASN A 63 11.48 -18.81 12.81
CA ASN A 63 12.71 -18.15 12.40
C ASN A 63 12.82 -18.12 10.86
N ARG A 64 13.83 -17.43 10.35
CA ARG A 64 14.03 -17.25 8.90
C ARG A 64 14.05 -18.58 8.13
N ASP A 65 14.81 -19.55 8.60
CA ASP A 65 15.00 -20.81 7.88
C ASP A 65 13.72 -21.65 7.88
N GLN A 66 12.98 -21.62 8.99
CA GLN A 66 11.66 -22.25 9.11
C GLN A 66 10.64 -21.63 8.16
N VAL A 67 10.63 -20.29 8.04
CA VAL A 67 9.76 -19.60 7.06
C VAL A 67 10.14 -19.99 5.63
N THR A 68 11.43 -20.04 5.30
CA THR A 68 11.89 -20.42 3.95
C THR A 68 11.45 -21.84 3.60
N ALA A 69 11.70 -22.82 4.48
CA ALA A 69 11.28 -24.19 4.27
C ALA A 69 9.75 -24.31 4.08
N TRP A 70 8.96 -23.61 4.90
CA TRP A 70 7.51 -23.60 4.78
C TRP A 70 7.01 -22.99 3.46
N VAL A 71 7.64 -21.91 2.98
CA VAL A 71 7.29 -21.30 1.68
C VAL A 71 7.67 -22.20 0.51
N ASP A 72 8.80 -22.91 0.59
CA ASP A 72 9.22 -23.84 -0.46
C ASP A 72 8.28 -25.05 -0.53
N GLU A 73 7.85 -25.59 0.61
CA GLU A 73 6.83 -26.64 0.70
C GLU A 73 5.50 -26.17 0.06
N LEU A 74 4.98 -25.02 0.47
CA LEU A 74 3.76 -24.43 -0.11
C LEU A 74 3.81 -24.23 -1.63
N ARG A 75 4.99 -23.91 -2.17
CA ARG A 75 5.18 -23.73 -3.62
C ARG A 75 5.34 -25.04 -4.36
N SER A 76 5.73 -26.11 -3.67
CA SER A 76 5.88 -27.44 -4.22
C SER A 76 4.58 -28.25 -4.21
N GLU A 77 3.57 -27.80 -3.45
CA GLU A 77 2.22 -28.36 -3.52
C GLU A 77 1.61 -28.08 -4.91
N GLU A 78 1.46 -29.14 -5.73
CA GLU A 78 0.63 -29.07 -6.93
C GLU A 78 -0.83 -28.89 -6.51
N THR A 79 -1.43 -27.79 -6.95
CA THR A 79 -2.86 -27.52 -6.79
C THR A 79 -3.58 -28.07 -8.02
N ASP A 80 -4.48 -29.05 -7.82
CA ASP A 80 -5.37 -29.62 -8.84
C ASP A 80 -6.46 -28.62 -9.27
#